data_AF-A0AB38TNW7-F1
#
_entry.id   AF-A0AB38TNW7-F1
#
_cell.length_a   1.000
_cell.length_b   1.000
_cell.length_c   1.000
_cell.angle_alpha   90.00
_cell.angle_beta   90.00
_cell.angle_gamma   90.00
#
_symmetry.space_group_name_H-M   'P 1'
#
loop_
_entity.id
_entity.type
_entity.pdbx_description
1 polymer ?
#
loop_
_entity_poly.entity_id
_entity_poly.type
_entity_poly.pdbx_seq_one_letter_code
_entity_poly.pdbx_strand_id
1 'polypeptide(L)'
;MFDIGVNAGPATGVKFMQRALNVLNQGGKAFPDIAADGGIGPMTLAALKAFLQQRGADGHRVLYGMIAAQQSVFYIELAERRPENEAFEYGWQLNRALGV
;
A
#
# COMPACT_ATOMS: atom_id res chain seq x y z
N MET A 1 -6.96 -2.52 -5.30
CA MET A 1 -5.64 -3.11 -5.64
C MET A 1 -5.28 -2.98 -7.12
N PHE A 2 -6.24 -2.72 -8.03
CA PHE A 2 -5.98 -2.72 -9.48
C PHE A 2 -5.28 -1.45 -10.01
N ASP A 3 -5.15 -0.38 -9.20
CA ASP A 3 -4.67 0.94 -9.69
C ASP A 3 -3.24 1.33 -9.29
N ILE A 4 -2.55 0.48 -8.52
CA ILE A 4 -1.17 0.75 -8.08
C ILE A 4 -0.15 0.22 -9.11
N GLY A 5 -0.53 -0.79 -9.88
CA GLY A 5 0.36 -1.47 -10.83
C GLY A 5 0.72 -0.65 -12.07
N VAL A 6 -0.10 0.35 -12.44
CA VAL A 6 0.05 1.05 -13.73
C VAL A 6 1.02 2.23 -13.66
N ASN A 7 1.10 2.95 -12.53
CA ASN A 7 1.90 4.19 -12.43
C ASN A 7 3.12 4.10 -11.50
N ALA A 8 3.16 3.18 -10.53
CA ALA A 8 4.29 3.05 -9.57
C ALA A 8 5.11 1.74 -9.74
N GLY A 9 4.67 0.85 -10.65
CA GLY A 9 5.20 -0.50 -10.82
C GLY A 9 4.58 -1.50 -9.82
N PRO A 10 4.22 -2.73 -10.24
CA PRO A 10 3.57 -3.72 -9.38
C PRO A 10 4.33 -4.02 -8.08
N ALA A 11 5.66 -4.04 -8.13
CA ALA A 11 6.51 -4.31 -6.97
C ALA A 11 6.39 -3.24 -5.88
N THR A 12 6.27 -1.95 -6.24
CA THR A 12 6.16 -0.85 -5.29
C THR A 12 4.86 -0.93 -4.49
N GLY A 13 3.74 -1.25 -5.16
CA GLY A 13 2.46 -1.45 -4.50
C GLY A 13 2.46 -2.63 -3.52
N VAL A 14 3.11 -3.72 -3.90
CA VAL A 14 3.29 -4.88 -3.01
C VAL A 14 4.13 -4.51 -1.79
N LYS A 15 5.20 -3.73 -1.95
CA LYS A 15 6.01 -3.22 -0.82
C LYS A 15 5.17 -2.40 0.16
N PHE A 16 4.31 -1.51 -0.32
CA PHE A 16 3.44 -0.71 0.55
C PHE A 16 2.48 -1.59 1.36
N MET A 17 1.93 -2.63 0.74
CA MET A 17 1.10 -3.61 1.45
C MET A 17 1.92 -4.36 2.50
N GLN A 18 3.10 -4.88 2.15
CA GLN A 18 3.97 -5.63 3.08
C GLN A 18 4.36 -4.78 4.29
N ARG A 19 4.75 -3.51 4.06
CA ARG A 19 5.04 -2.55 5.13
C ARG A 19 3.85 -2.31 6.04
N ALA A 20 2.66 -2.10 5.47
CA ALA A 20 1.43 -1.90 6.23
C ALA A 20 1.07 -3.15 7.06
N LEU A 21 1.18 -4.35 6.48
CA LEU A 21 0.95 -5.60 7.19
C LEU A 21 1.88 -5.77 8.40
N ASN A 22 3.17 -5.50 8.25
CA ASN A 22 4.13 -5.56 9.36
C ASN A 22 3.75 -4.61 10.50
N VAL A 23 3.39 -3.36 10.19
CA VAL A 23 2.96 -2.40 11.23
C VAL A 23 1.66 -2.85 11.92
N LEU A 24 0.77 -3.52 11.20
CA LEU A 24 -0.53 -3.98 11.71
C LEU A 24 -0.49 -5.36 12.39
N ASN A 25 0.67 -5.99 12.49
CA ASN A 25 0.82 -7.36 13.02
C ASN A 25 0.81 -7.46 14.56
N GLN A 26 0.62 -6.33 15.26
CA GLN A 26 0.58 -6.23 16.73
C GLN A 26 1.87 -6.68 17.41
N GLY A 27 3.03 -6.32 16.83
CA GLY A 27 4.34 -6.72 17.35
C GLY A 27 4.58 -8.22 17.16
N GLY A 28 4.18 -8.76 16.01
CA GLY A 28 4.37 -10.16 15.65
C GLY A 28 3.32 -11.14 16.19
N LYS A 29 2.34 -10.69 16.98
CA LYS A 29 1.33 -11.59 17.59
C LYS A 29 0.35 -12.16 16.58
N ALA A 30 -0.04 -11.38 15.58
CA ALA A 30 -0.97 -11.84 14.54
C ALA A 30 -0.26 -12.72 13.51
N PHE A 31 0.95 -12.32 13.11
CA PHE A 31 1.87 -13.01 12.22
C PHE A 31 3.26 -12.34 12.34
N PRO A 32 4.36 -13.06 12.06
CA PRO A 32 5.70 -12.47 12.10
C PRO A 32 5.86 -11.40 11.00
N ASP A 33 6.84 -10.52 11.17
CA ASP A 33 7.23 -9.59 10.10
C ASP A 33 7.63 -10.35 8.84
N ILE A 34 7.17 -9.84 7.70
CA ILE A 34 7.53 -10.34 6.37
C ILE A 34 8.51 -9.38 5.69
N ALA A 35 9.28 -9.89 4.73
CA ALA A 35 10.14 -9.03 3.91
C ALA A 35 9.29 -8.08 3.06
N ALA A 36 9.65 -6.79 3.03
CA ALA A 36 9.04 -5.79 2.16
C ALA A 36 9.80 -5.71 0.81
N ASP A 37 9.88 -6.84 0.12
CA ASP A 37 10.65 -7.03 -1.12
C ASP A 37 9.89 -6.69 -2.41
N GLY A 38 8.56 -6.54 -2.33
CA GLY A 38 7.69 -6.32 -3.49
C GLY A 38 7.26 -7.61 -4.19
N GLY A 39 7.61 -8.77 -3.64
CA GLY A 39 7.21 -10.09 -4.12
C GLY A 39 5.97 -10.61 -3.38
N ILE A 40 5.02 -11.18 -4.13
CA ILE A 40 3.89 -11.90 -3.53
C ILE A 40 4.28 -13.38 -3.38
N GLY A 41 4.97 -13.69 -2.27
CA GLY A 41 5.32 -15.05 -1.89
C GLY A 41 4.33 -15.68 -0.89
N PRO A 42 4.56 -16.93 -0.49
CA PRO A 42 3.71 -17.65 0.47
C PRO A 42 3.55 -16.90 1.81
N MET A 43 4.61 -16.25 2.29
CA MET A 43 4.58 -15.47 3.54
C MET A 43 3.72 -14.21 3.41
N THR A 44 3.82 -13.48 2.30
CA THR A 44 2.97 -12.32 2.03
C THR A 44 1.48 -12.72 1.98
N LEU A 45 1.17 -13.83 1.32
CA LEU A 45 -0.21 -14.36 1.24
C LEU A 45 -0.73 -14.83 2.60
N ALA A 46 0.11 -15.50 3.39
CA ALA A 46 -0.26 -15.96 4.73
C ALA A 46 -0.52 -14.79 5.68
N ALA A 47 0.34 -13.77 5.70
CA ALA A 47 0.19 -12.56 6.49
C ALA A 47 -1.09 -11.80 6.12
N LEU A 48 -1.34 -11.61 4.81
CA LEU A 48 -2.57 -10.98 4.34
C LEU A 48 -3.81 -11.75 4.79
N LYS A 49 -3.82 -13.07 4.61
CA LYS A 49 -4.94 -13.91 5.04
C LYS A 49 -5.18 -13.83 6.55
N ALA A 50 -4.13 -13.93 7.36
CA ALA A 50 -4.21 -13.84 8.82
C ALA A 50 -4.76 -12.48 9.27
N PHE A 51 -4.24 -11.39 8.67
CA PHE A 51 -4.72 -10.04 8.93
C PHE A 51 -6.22 -9.89 8.61
N LEU A 52 -6.64 -10.34 7.43
CA LEU A 52 -8.04 -10.23 7.00
C LEU A 52 -8.99 -11.09 7.83
N GLN A 53 -8.56 -12.29 8.23
CA GLN A 53 -9.33 -13.16 9.14
C GLN A 53 -9.51 -12.51 10.52
N GLN A 54 -8.50 -11.82 11.05
CA GLN A 54 -8.57 -11.19 12.36
C GLN A 54 -9.35 -9.86 12.35
N ARG A 55 -9.25 -9.08 11.27
CA ARG A 55 -9.76 -7.69 11.23
C ARG A 55 -11.01 -7.52 10.36
N GLY A 56 -11.38 -8.51 9.56
CA GLY A 56 -12.61 -8.50 8.76
C GLY A 56 -12.68 -7.35 7.75
N ALA A 57 -13.90 -6.81 7.56
CA ALA A 57 -14.17 -5.76 6.58
C ALA A 57 -13.47 -4.42 6.93
N ASP A 58 -13.39 -4.06 8.21
CA ASP A 58 -12.70 -2.83 8.61
C ASP A 58 -11.18 -2.94 8.43
N GLY A 59 -10.62 -4.14 8.64
CA GLY A 59 -9.24 -4.44 8.30
C GLY A 59 -8.90 -4.16 6.83
N HIS A 60 -9.78 -4.57 5.91
CA HIS A 60 -9.60 -4.27 4.49
C HIS A 60 -9.53 -2.76 4.23
N ARG A 61 -10.44 -1.98 4.83
CA ARG A 61 -10.48 -0.51 4.67
C ARG A 61 -9.23 0.15 5.22
N VAL A 62 -8.78 -0.25 6.41
CA VAL A 62 -7.56 0.26 7.04
C VAL A 62 -6.33 -0.06 6.20
N LEU A 63 -6.18 -1.31 5.76
CA LEU A 63 -5.04 -1.72 4.94
C LEU A 63 -5.02 -0.96 3.61
N TYR A 64 -6.18 -0.82 2.95
CA TYR A 64 -6.29 -0.04 1.73
C TYR A 64 -5.91 1.42 1.94
N GLY A 65 -6.41 2.06 3.00
CA GLY A 65 -6.09 3.46 3.34
C GLY A 65 -4.59 3.66 3.60
N MET A 66 -3.95 2.74 4.33
CA MET A 66 -2.49 2.81 4.56
C MET A 66 -1.68 2.63 3.28
N ILE A 67 -2.15 1.82 2.33
CA ILE A 67 -1.49 1.66 1.03
C ILE A 67 -1.67 2.93 0.18
N ALA A 68 -2.87 3.51 0.13
CA ALA A 68 -3.16 4.74 -0.59
C ALA A 68 -2.37 5.95 -0.05
N ALA A 69 -2.25 6.05 1.28
CA ALA A 69 -1.45 7.09 1.92
C ALA A 69 0.04 6.97 1.55
N GLN A 70 0.61 5.75 1.58
CA GLN A 70 2.00 5.53 1.13
C GLN A 70 2.18 5.87 -0.35
N GLN A 71 1.19 5.56 -1.19
CA GLN A 71 1.23 5.91 -2.60
C GLN A 71 1.19 7.43 -2.83
N SER A 72 0.42 8.16 -2.02
CA SER A 72 0.36 9.62 -2.08
C SER A 72 1.71 10.24 -1.74
N VAL A 73 2.36 9.77 -0.68
CA VAL A 73 3.72 10.22 -0.32
C VAL A 73 4.71 9.92 -1.45
N PHE A 74 4.63 8.74 -2.05
CA PHE A 74 5.51 8.37 -3.16
C PHE A 74 5.38 9.29 -4.38
N TYR A 75 4.16 9.69 -4.75
CA TYR A 75 3.98 10.61 -5.88
C TYR A 75 4.38 12.04 -5.55
N ILE A 76 4.15 12.50 -4.31
CA ILE A 76 4.68 13.77 -3.82
C ILE A 76 6.20 13.80 -3.97
N GLU A 77 6.91 12.79 -3.47
CA GLU A 77 8.38 12.68 -3.58
C GLU A 77 8.86 12.62 -5.04
N LEU A 78 8.06 12.07 -5.95
CA LEU A 78 8.37 12.03 -7.38
C LEU A 78 8.17 13.40 -8.04
N ALA A 79 7.11 14.13 -7.67
CA ALA A 79 6.82 15.47 -8.17
C ALA A 79 7.86 16.49 -7.69
N GLU A 80 8.29 16.39 -6.42
CA GLU A 80 9.37 17.23 -5.86
C GLU A 80 10.68 17.14 -6.66
N ARG A 81 10.95 15.98 -7.29
CA ARG A 81 12.16 15.74 -8.10
C ARG A 81 11.99 16.11 -9.56
N ARG A 82 10.75 16.19 -10.04
CA ARG A 82 10.43 16.46 -11.44
C ARG A 82 9.17 17.34 -11.52
N PRO A 83 9.34 18.67 -11.64
CA PRO A 83 8.22 19.63 -11.64
C PRO A 83 7.15 19.35 -12.72
N GLU A 84 7.52 18.71 -13.83
CA GLU A 84 6.57 18.29 -14.88
C GLU A 84 5.44 17.38 -14.36
N ASN A 85 5.65 16.69 -13.24
CA ASN A 85 4.66 15.80 -12.64
C ASN A 85 3.64 16.53 -11.73
N GLU A 86 3.93 17.76 -11.30
CA GLU A 86 3.04 18.55 -10.42
C GLU A 86 1.66 18.78 -11.05
N ALA A 87 1.61 18.94 -12.38
CA ALA A 87 0.37 19.13 -13.13
C ALA A 87 -0.58 17.92 -13.06
N PHE A 88 -0.06 16.71 -12.81
CA PHE A 88 -0.83 15.48 -12.74
C PHE A 88 -1.20 15.08 -11.31
N GLU A 89 -0.47 15.60 -10.31
CA GLU A 89 -0.60 15.21 -8.91
C GLU A 89 -2.01 15.50 -8.36
N TYR A 90 -2.53 16.71 -8.60
CA TYR A 90 -3.87 17.09 -8.14
C TYR A 90 -4.95 16.14 -8.66
N GLY A 91 -4.91 15.83 -9.97
CA GLY A 91 -5.86 14.92 -10.60
C GLY A 91 -5.74 13.49 -10.06
N TRP A 92 -4.52 13.04 -9.76
CA TRP A 92 -4.30 11.74 -9.17
C TRP A 92 -4.86 11.66 -7.74
N GLN A 93 -4.59 12.65 -6.89
CA GLN A 93 -5.11 12.71 -5.52
C GLN A 93 -6.64 12.71 -5.49
N LEU A 94 -7.27 13.55 -6.31
CA LEU A 94 -8.72 13.67 -6.39
C LEU A 94 -9.39 12.36 -6.82
N ASN A 95 -8.90 11.73 -7.88
CA ASN A 95 -9.60 10.61 -8.52
C ASN A 95 -9.16 9.23 -8.04
N ARG A 96 -7.99 9.11 -7.39
CA ARG A 96 -7.36 7.81 -7.07
C ARG A 96 -7.01 7.65 -5.60
N ALA A 97 -6.50 8.69 -4.94
CA ALA A 97 -6.10 8.62 -3.54
C ALA A 97 -7.29 8.75 -2.57
N LEU A 98 -8.15 9.74 -2.82
CA LEU A 98 -9.29 10.05 -1.96
C LEU A 98 -10.50 9.13 -2.21
N GLY A 99 -10.54 8.45 -3.36
CA GLY A 99 -11.58 7.46 -3.67
C GLY A 99 -13.00 7.96 -3.41
N VAL A 100 -13.30 9.19 -3.82
CA VAL A 100 -14.67 9.73 -3.84
C VAL A 100 -15.47 9.20 -5.02
#